data_AF-A0A418M395-F1
#
_entry.id   AF-A0A418M395-F1
#
_cell.length_a   1.000
_cell.length_b   1.000
_cell.length_c   1.000
_cell.angle_alpha   90.00
_cell.angle_beta   90.00
_cell.angle_gamma   90.00
#
_symmetry.space_group_name_H-M   'P 1'
#
loop_
_entity.id
_entity.type
_entity.pdbx_description
1 polymer ?
#
loop_
_entity_poly.entity_id
_entity_poly.type
_entity_poly.pdbx_seq_one_letter_code
_entity_poly.pdbx_strand_id
1 'polypeptide(L)'
;MTQLNHPLLRAFGHLWRGPRINQNWTEESGRSRDWEDLYRGRWQHDKEVRSTHGVNCTGSCSWKIHVKDGIIAFETQQTDYPSLGPDVPEYEPRGCPRGASFSWYEYSPLRVKYPYVRGELLNLWQSFRGQGMDPLVAWEKIVANPQFKASYQSARGKGGFVRASWQEATEMIAAASVHTIVHYGPDRVTGFSPIPAMSQVSYAAGSRFLSLIGGTILSFYDWYADLPPASPQIWGEQTDVPESADWYNASYFIIWGTNLPMTRTPDAHFMVEARYRGTKVVGVSPDYAEYIKFADQWLPARAGTDAALAMAMTHVILQEFYVDKPTEYFLNYAKQYTDLPFLVTLRVQENGNYAADRFLHAADLVGPEFDGAANGAWKTIVMDSNTGEFVVPNGSLGFRWDGSKHWNLHLQTAAGQPVEPMLSLLGTEEQRLRVDFPFFTEQGAQVLQREVPVRFVSLANGQTVGVTTVLDLLMAHTGVSRGLQGDYPKDYEDPQPYTPAWQEGITGVDRRLAIQVAREFAENAAATHGRSMIALGAGTNHWYHSDTIYRAIINLVLLTGCQGVNGGG
;
A
#
# COMPACT_ATOMS: atom_id res chain seq x y z
N MET A 1 -0.97 -38.36 55.28
CA MET A 1 -0.63 -39.66 54.66
C MET A 1 0.86 -39.68 54.42
N THR A 2 1.55 -40.61 55.06
CA THR A 2 3.00 -40.83 54.97
C THR A 2 3.39 -41.13 53.53
N GLN A 3 4.27 -40.34 52.93
CA GLN A 3 4.84 -40.64 51.62
C GLN A 3 5.53 -42.01 51.69
N LEU A 4 5.01 -42.98 50.95
CA LEU A 4 5.62 -44.30 50.80
C LEU A 4 6.92 -44.13 49.97
N ASN A 5 8.04 -43.93 50.65
CA ASN A 5 9.35 -43.72 50.03
C ASN A 5 10.02 -45.02 49.52
N HIS A 6 9.42 -46.18 49.76
CA HIS A 6 9.96 -47.46 49.28
C HIS A 6 9.35 -47.86 47.92
N PRO A 7 10.15 -48.11 46.87
CA PRO A 7 9.67 -48.42 45.52
C PRO A 7 8.67 -49.59 45.45
N LEU A 8 8.91 -50.66 46.22
CA LEU A 8 7.98 -51.81 46.33
C LEU A 8 6.61 -51.41 46.92
N LEU A 9 6.56 -50.49 47.88
CA LEU A 9 5.28 -50.06 48.48
C LEU A 9 4.52 -49.12 47.53
N ARG A 10 5.21 -48.36 46.67
CA ARG A 10 4.56 -47.57 45.60
C ARG A 10 3.85 -48.46 44.58
N ALA A 11 4.38 -49.64 44.25
CA ALA A 11 3.74 -50.58 43.33
C ALA A 11 2.38 -51.10 43.84
N PHE A 12 2.22 -51.22 45.15
CA PHE A 12 0.93 -51.53 45.80
C PHE A 12 0.04 -50.30 46.03
N GLY A 13 0.45 -49.13 45.53
CA GLY A 13 -0.27 -47.85 45.63
C GLY A 13 -1.72 -47.86 45.15
N HIS A 14 -2.08 -48.85 44.32
CA HIS A 14 -3.43 -49.05 43.79
C HIS A 14 -4.42 -49.60 44.83
N LEU A 15 -3.92 -50.23 45.90
CA LEU A 15 -4.74 -50.81 46.97
C LEU A 15 -5.25 -49.77 47.97
N TRP A 16 -4.61 -48.59 48.06
CA TRP A 16 -5.09 -47.48 48.87
C TRP A 16 -5.95 -46.56 48.02
N ARG A 17 -7.23 -46.47 48.40
CA ARG A 17 -8.21 -45.56 47.79
C ARG A 17 -8.19 -44.21 48.50
N GLY A 18 -8.36 -43.15 47.72
CA GLY A 18 -8.50 -41.80 48.23
C GLY A 18 -9.89 -41.49 48.80
N PRO A 19 -10.09 -40.31 49.41
CA PRO A 19 -11.42 -39.86 49.79
C PRO A 19 -12.30 -39.74 48.54
N ARG A 20 -13.55 -40.18 48.70
CA ARG A 20 -14.55 -40.10 47.65
C ARG A 20 -15.43 -38.88 47.85
N ILE A 21 -15.60 -38.12 46.79
CA ILE A 21 -16.43 -36.91 46.75
C ILE A 21 -17.55 -37.08 45.72
N ASN A 22 -18.45 -36.10 45.64
CA ASN A 22 -19.55 -36.07 44.67
C ASN A 22 -20.38 -37.38 44.68
N GLN A 23 -20.97 -37.72 45.83
CA GLN A 23 -21.77 -38.94 45.99
C GLN A 23 -21.05 -40.23 45.56
N ASN A 24 -19.73 -40.32 45.80
CA ASN A 24 -18.86 -41.44 45.45
C ASN A 24 -18.56 -41.64 43.96
N TRP A 25 -18.91 -40.69 43.08
CA TRP A 25 -18.56 -40.74 41.65
C TRP A 25 -17.09 -40.41 41.37
N THR A 26 -16.41 -39.71 42.28
CA THR A 26 -15.03 -39.27 42.09
C THR A 26 -14.18 -39.67 43.29
N GLU A 27 -12.98 -40.14 43.03
CA GLU A 27 -11.97 -40.47 44.04
C GLU A 27 -10.77 -39.55 43.87
N GLU A 28 -10.39 -38.83 44.92
CA GLU A 28 -9.21 -37.97 44.90
C GLU A 28 -7.94 -38.81 45.10
N SER A 29 -7.11 -38.93 44.06
CA SER A 29 -5.88 -39.72 44.14
C SER A 29 -4.68 -38.88 44.60
N GLY A 30 -4.17 -39.15 45.81
CA GLY A 30 -2.90 -38.59 46.30
C GLY A 30 -1.65 -39.31 45.79
N ARG A 31 -1.75 -40.12 44.73
CA ARG A 31 -0.62 -40.85 44.14
C ARG A 31 0.37 -39.90 43.48
N SER A 32 1.63 -40.33 43.40
CA SER A 32 2.70 -39.57 42.76
C SER A 32 2.37 -39.26 41.29
N ARG A 33 2.71 -38.03 40.89
CA ARG A 33 2.60 -37.50 39.52
C ARG A 33 3.99 -37.11 38.97
N ASP A 34 5.05 -37.76 39.46
CA ASP A 34 6.45 -37.42 39.15
C ASP A 34 6.75 -37.53 37.65
N TRP A 35 6.00 -38.38 36.91
CA TRP A 35 6.13 -38.51 35.45
C TRP A 35 5.88 -37.19 34.69
N GLU A 36 5.20 -36.22 35.30
CA GLU A 36 4.95 -34.90 34.72
C GLU A 36 6.24 -34.09 34.56
N ASP A 37 7.31 -34.42 35.30
CA ASP A 37 8.62 -33.77 35.17
C ASP A 37 9.23 -33.97 33.77
N LEU A 38 8.80 -34.99 33.03
CA LEU A 38 9.16 -35.18 31.63
C LEU A 38 8.76 -33.96 30.78
N TYR A 39 7.52 -33.49 30.93
CA TYR A 39 7.02 -32.33 30.17
C TYR A 39 7.54 -31.02 30.73
N ARG A 40 7.70 -30.91 32.06
CA ARG A 40 8.35 -29.74 32.68
C ARG A 40 9.78 -29.56 32.19
N GLY A 41 10.55 -30.64 32.13
CA GLY A 41 11.92 -30.66 31.63
C GLY A 41 12.03 -30.34 30.14
N ARG A 42 11.01 -30.67 29.33
CA ARG A 42 10.94 -30.27 27.92
C ARG A 42 10.74 -28.75 27.76
N TRP A 43 9.91 -28.13 28.59
CA TRP A 43 9.63 -26.69 28.53
C TRP A 43 10.78 -25.80 29.06
N GLN A 44 11.46 -26.26 30.12
CA GLN A 44 12.64 -25.58 30.66
C GLN A 44 13.72 -25.40 29.59
N HIS A 45 14.36 -24.23 29.59
CA HIS A 45 15.37 -23.83 28.62
C HIS A 45 16.45 -22.99 29.30
N ASP A 46 17.59 -22.83 28.63
CA ASP A 46 18.80 -22.25 29.20
C ASP A 46 18.70 -20.72 29.25
N LYS A 47 18.15 -20.13 28.18
CA LYS A 47 17.98 -18.69 28.03
C LYS A 47 16.94 -18.35 26.95
N GLU A 48 16.46 -17.12 27.02
CA GLU A 48 15.65 -16.47 25.99
C GLU A 48 16.45 -15.33 25.35
N VAL A 49 16.36 -15.20 24.03
CA VAL A 49 16.99 -14.09 23.29
C VAL A 49 15.91 -13.38 22.49
N ARG A 50 15.86 -12.05 22.55
CA ARG A 50 14.96 -11.26 21.69
C ARG A 50 15.49 -11.24 20.26
N SER A 51 14.65 -11.59 19.31
CA SER A 51 14.92 -11.45 17.87
C SER A 51 13.66 -11.08 17.10
N THR A 52 13.78 -10.97 15.78
CA THR A 52 12.69 -10.75 14.82
C THR A 52 13.00 -11.51 13.52
N HIS A 53 12.08 -11.47 12.55
CA HIS A 53 12.22 -12.12 11.26
C HIS A 53 12.48 -11.09 10.15
N GLY A 54 13.68 -11.13 9.56
CA GLY A 54 14.06 -10.31 8.41
C GLY A 54 13.46 -10.79 7.09
N VAL A 55 12.13 -10.83 7.02
CA VAL A 55 11.36 -11.28 5.85
C VAL A 55 10.31 -10.23 5.47
N ASN A 56 10.08 -10.02 4.16
CA ASN A 56 9.14 -9.02 3.66
C ASN A 56 7.70 -9.44 3.94
N CYS A 57 7.27 -9.18 5.17
CA CYS A 57 5.97 -9.58 5.66
C CYS A 57 5.27 -8.46 6.41
N THR A 58 5.81 -7.25 6.52
CA THR A 58 5.32 -6.10 7.32
C THR A 58 5.05 -6.34 8.82
N GLY A 59 5.08 -7.58 9.31
CA GLY A 59 4.66 -7.91 10.67
C GLY A 59 5.56 -7.32 11.75
N SER A 60 6.88 -7.23 11.51
CA SER A 60 7.86 -6.69 12.47
C SER A 60 7.70 -7.27 13.90
N CYS A 61 7.34 -8.55 13.98
CA CYS A 61 7.00 -9.20 15.24
C CYS A 61 8.27 -9.53 16.04
N SER A 62 8.29 -9.24 17.33
CA SER A 62 9.39 -9.55 18.23
C SER A 62 9.13 -10.92 18.86
N TRP A 63 10.17 -11.74 18.93
CA TRP A 63 10.08 -13.14 19.39
C TRP A 63 11.08 -13.40 20.51
N LYS A 64 10.69 -14.30 21.41
CA LYS A 64 11.54 -14.99 22.38
C LYS A 64 12.11 -16.22 21.70
N ILE A 65 13.42 -16.23 21.45
CA ILE A 65 14.13 -17.39 20.94
C ILE A 65 14.60 -18.23 22.13
N HIS A 66 14.04 -19.42 22.31
CA HIS A 66 14.37 -20.30 23.41
C HIS A 66 15.55 -21.20 23.03
N VAL A 67 16.66 -21.02 23.76
CA VAL A 67 17.85 -21.87 23.61
C VAL A 67 17.83 -22.92 24.70
N LYS A 68 17.93 -24.19 24.32
CA LYS A 68 17.98 -25.33 25.24
C LYS A 68 19.10 -26.26 24.83
N ASP A 69 19.92 -26.69 25.79
CA ASP A 69 21.10 -27.52 25.55
C ASP A 69 22.05 -26.90 24.51
N GLY A 70 22.16 -25.57 24.52
CA GLY A 70 23.02 -24.82 23.60
C GLY A 70 22.52 -24.71 22.15
N ILE A 71 21.32 -25.19 21.82
CA ILE A 71 20.71 -25.08 20.49
C ILE A 71 19.41 -24.28 20.52
N ILE A 72 19.06 -23.64 19.40
CA ILE A 72 17.74 -23.00 19.24
C ILE A 72 16.69 -24.11 19.17
N ALA A 73 15.76 -24.13 20.13
CA ALA A 73 14.78 -25.21 20.27
C ALA A 73 13.42 -24.86 19.68
N PHE A 74 12.93 -23.66 19.96
CA PHE A 74 11.66 -23.10 19.47
C PHE A 74 11.60 -21.59 19.77
N GLU A 75 10.59 -20.92 19.24
CA GLU A 75 10.28 -19.52 19.53
C GLU A 75 8.84 -19.33 20.01
N THR A 76 8.63 -18.32 20.85
CA THR A 76 7.30 -17.80 21.20
C THR A 76 7.30 -16.28 21.04
N GLN A 77 6.14 -15.65 20.90
CA GLN A 77 6.09 -14.20 20.73
C GLN A 77 6.53 -13.45 21.99
N GLN A 78 7.12 -12.27 21.79
CA GLN A 78 7.20 -11.27 22.85
C GLN A 78 5.85 -10.58 23.00
N THR A 79 5.55 -10.14 24.22
CA THR A 79 4.28 -9.48 24.57
C THR A 79 4.50 -8.17 25.30
N ASP A 80 5.72 -7.63 25.26
CA ASP A 80 6.13 -6.44 25.99
C ASP A 80 6.34 -5.23 25.08
N TYR A 81 5.51 -5.12 24.06
CA TYR A 81 5.40 -3.90 23.26
C TYR A 81 5.00 -2.72 24.17
N PRO A 82 5.48 -1.50 23.90
CA PRO A 82 4.98 -0.31 24.59
C PRO A 82 3.46 -0.21 24.45
N SER A 83 2.78 0.06 25.56
CA SER A 83 1.31 0.15 25.61
C SER A 83 0.77 1.27 24.72
N LEU A 84 -0.34 1.02 24.03
CA LEU A 84 -1.08 2.02 23.25
C LEU A 84 -2.02 2.87 24.10
N GLY A 85 -2.15 2.57 25.38
CA GLY A 85 -3.11 3.20 26.28
C GLY A 85 -4.42 2.42 26.38
N PRO A 86 -5.37 2.89 27.22
CA PRO A 86 -6.55 2.11 27.60
C PRO A 86 -7.65 2.05 26.52
N ASP A 87 -7.60 2.94 25.52
CA ASP A 87 -8.69 3.13 24.55
C ASP A 87 -8.51 2.33 23.25
N VAL A 88 -7.36 1.69 23.07
CA VAL A 88 -6.99 0.93 21.87
C VAL A 88 -6.42 -0.43 22.31
N PRO A 89 -6.77 -1.55 21.65
CA PRO A 89 -6.19 -2.85 21.96
C PRO A 89 -4.67 -2.85 21.84
N GLU A 90 -3.99 -3.67 22.62
CA GLU A 90 -2.53 -3.76 22.55
C GLU A 90 -2.06 -4.53 21.31
N TYR A 91 -0.83 -4.27 20.87
CA TYR A 91 -0.22 -5.01 19.76
C TYR A 91 0.10 -6.47 20.10
N GLU A 92 0.26 -6.81 21.36
CA GLU A 92 0.64 -8.16 21.77
C GLU A 92 -0.44 -9.20 21.40
N PRO A 93 -0.07 -10.44 21.02
CA PRO A 93 1.28 -10.98 20.89
C PRO A 93 1.91 -10.80 19.49
N ARG A 94 1.19 -10.22 18.52
CA ARG A 94 1.54 -10.31 17.09
C ARG A 94 1.88 -11.77 16.67
N GLY A 95 2.80 -11.93 15.74
CA GLY A 95 3.26 -13.22 15.23
C GLY A 95 2.36 -13.82 14.16
N CYS A 96 2.82 -14.93 13.58
CA CYS A 96 2.07 -15.68 12.59
C CYS A 96 2.59 -17.12 12.51
N PRO A 97 1.85 -18.06 11.87
CA PRO A 97 2.28 -19.45 11.72
C PRO A 97 3.64 -19.60 11.03
N ARG A 98 3.99 -18.68 10.11
CA ARG A 98 5.27 -18.71 9.39
C ARG A 98 6.43 -18.39 10.34
N GLY A 99 6.30 -17.33 11.12
CA GLY A 99 7.29 -16.95 12.14
C GLY A 99 7.46 -18.01 13.22
N ALA A 100 6.37 -18.63 13.69
CA ALA A 100 6.42 -19.70 14.69
C ALA A 100 7.15 -20.99 14.21
N SER A 101 7.45 -21.10 12.92
CA SER A 101 8.16 -22.25 12.34
C SER A 101 9.61 -21.95 11.97
N PHE A 102 10.10 -20.72 12.24
CA PHE A 102 11.37 -20.25 11.68
C PHE A 102 12.59 -21.00 12.23
N SER A 103 12.56 -21.39 13.51
CA SER A 103 13.61 -22.22 14.16
C SER A 103 13.91 -23.52 13.41
N TRP A 104 12.97 -24.05 12.62
CA TRP A 104 13.20 -25.23 11.78
C TRP A 104 14.40 -25.03 10.84
N TYR A 105 14.57 -23.84 10.26
CA TYR A 105 15.59 -23.59 9.24
C TYR A 105 17.01 -23.75 9.75
N GLU A 106 17.27 -23.49 11.05
CA GLU A 106 18.61 -23.43 11.63
C GLU A 106 19.41 -24.72 11.40
N TYR A 107 18.75 -25.86 11.57
CA TYR A 107 19.36 -27.19 11.49
C TYR A 107 18.71 -28.07 10.41
N SER A 108 17.79 -27.51 9.62
CA SER A 108 17.11 -28.23 8.55
C SER A 108 18.10 -28.76 7.49
N PRO A 109 17.68 -29.78 6.70
CA PRO A 109 18.42 -30.22 5.53
C PRO A 109 18.63 -29.12 4.47
N LEU A 110 17.86 -28.02 4.52
CA LEU A 110 17.94 -26.90 3.58
C LEU A 110 18.97 -25.84 3.99
N ARG A 111 19.56 -25.93 5.20
CA ARG A 111 20.52 -24.93 5.67
C ARG A 111 21.75 -24.88 4.77
N VAL A 112 22.05 -23.71 4.21
CA VAL A 112 23.32 -23.44 3.54
C VAL A 112 24.43 -23.33 4.60
N LYS A 113 25.31 -24.33 4.67
CA LYS A 113 26.35 -24.46 5.71
C LYS A 113 27.71 -23.90 5.30
N TYR A 114 28.01 -23.89 4.01
CA TYR A 114 29.30 -23.53 3.44
C TYR A 114 29.11 -22.65 2.20
N PRO A 115 30.14 -21.93 1.74
CA PRO A 115 30.12 -21.38 0.39
C PRO A 115 30.14 -22.54 -0.63
N TYR A 116 29.29 -22.43 -1.63
CA TYR A 116 29.19 -23.41 -2.72
C TYR A 116 29.41 -22.72 -4.06
N VAL A 117 30.18 -23.36 -4.93
CA VAL A 117 30.43 -22.90 -6.30
C VAL A 117 29.99 -24.01 -7.26
N ARG A 118 29.54 -23.65 -8.47
CA ARG A 118 29.25 -24.66 -9.51
C ARG A 118 30.55 -25.38 -9.87
N GLY A 119 30.56 -26.71 -9.84
CA GLY A 119 31.76 -27.52 -10.08
C GLY A 119 32.49 -27.16 -11.38
N GLU A 120 31.75 -26.98 -12.48
CA GLU A 120 32.31 -26.52 -13.77
C GLU A 120 33.12 -25.23 -13.65
N LEU A 121 32.59 -24.23 -12.94
CA LEU A 121 33.29 -22.96 -12.73
C LEU A 121 34.49 -23.12 -11.80
N LEU A 122 34.32 -23.90 -10.72
CA LEU A 122 35.36 -24.09 -9.73
C LEU A 122 36.57 -24.83 -10.32
N ASN A 123 36.34 -25.86 -11.13
CA ASN A 123 37.40 -26.63 -11.79
C ASN A 123 38.23 -25.74 -12.73
N LEU A 124 37.56 -24.87 -13.50
CA LEU A 124 38.24 -23.89 -14.36
C LEU A 124 39.08 -22.90 -13.53
N TRP A 125 38.48 -22.36 -12.47
CA TRP A 125 39.17 -21.46 -11.55
C TRP A 125 40.42 -22.10 -10.94
N GLN A 126 40.28 -23.29 -10.38
CA GLN A 126 41.38 -24.03 -9.74
C GLN A 126 42.45 -24.45 -10.75
N SER A 127 42.07 -24.80 -11.99
CA SER A 127 43.03 -25.11 -13.05
C SER A 127 43.99 -23.94 -13.33
N PHE A 128 43.46 -22.72 -13.44
CA PHE A 128 44.29 -21.54 -13.69
C PHE A 128 45.04 -21.07 -12.45
N ARG A 129 44.39 -21.06 -11.27
CA ARG A 129 45.04 -20.68 -10.01
C ARG A 129 46.14 -21.68 -9.61
N GLY A 130 45.96 -22.97 -9.89
CA GLY A 130 46.95 -24.02 -9.66
C GLY A 130 48.22 -23.90 -10.52
N GLN A 131 48.15 -23.16 -11.63
CA GLN A 131 49.31 -22.79 -12.45
C GLN A 131 50.06 -21.55 -11.91
N GLY A 132 49.63 -21.01 -10.76
CA GLY A 132 50.22 -19.81 -10.16
C GLY A 132 49.79 -18.49 -10.80
N MET A 133 48.74 -18.49 -11.62
CA MET A 133 48.26 -17.27 -12.30
C MET A 133 47.59 -16.31 -11.32
N ASP A 134 47.83 -15.00 -11.49
CA ASP A 134 47.11 -13.94 -10.76
C ASP A 134 45.57 -14.09 -10.88
N PRO A 135 44.79 -13.81 -9.82
CA PRO A 135 43.33 -13.94 -9.83
C PRO A 135 42.62 -13.21 -10.97
N LEU A 136 43.06 -12.00 -11.33
CA LEU A 136 42.44 -11.22 -12.41
C LEU A 136 42.72 -11.85 -13.77
N VAL A 137 43.96 -12.27 -14.00
CA VAL A 137 44.38 -12.94 -15.23
C VAL A 137 43.67 -14.30 -15.37
N ALA A 138 43.52 -15.03 -14.27
CA ALA A 138 42.78 -16.30 -14.25
C ALA A 138 41.30 -16.09 -14.63
N TRP A 139 40.65 -15.08 -14.04
CA TRP A 139 39.26 -14.74 -14.38
C TRP A 139 39.11 -14.31 -15.84
N GLU A 140 39.99 -13.42 -16.33
CA GLU A 140 40.02 -12.93 -17.71
C GLU A 140 40.05 -14.09 -18.71
N LYS A 141 40.96 -15.06 -18.50
CA LYS A 141 41.05 -16.26 -19.36
C LYS A 141 39.77 -17.10 -19.37
N ILE A 142 39.10 -17.23 -18.23
CA ILE A 142 37.85 -17.99 -18.12
C ILE A 142 36.74 -17.29 -18.91
N VAL A 143 36.58 -15.98 -18.75
CA VAL A 143 35.45 -15.25 -19.36
C VAL A 143 35.68 -14.87 -20.83
N ALA A 144 36.94 -14.74 -21.26
CA ALA A 144 37.30 -14.47 -22.65
C ALA A 144 37.10 -15.69 -23.58
N ASN A 145 37.09 -16.90 -23.02
CA ASN A 145 36.90 -18.13 -23.80
C ASN A 145 35.40 -18.50 -23.90
N PRO A 146 34.80 -18.53 -25.12
CA PRO A 146 33.38 -18.84 -25.29
C PRO A 146 33.00 -20.25 -24.84
N GLN A 147 33.87 -21.25 -25.02
CA GLN A 147 33.61 -22.63 -24.61
C GLN A 147 33.58 -22.75 -23.08
N PHE A 148 34.54 -22.12 -22.37
CA PHE A 148 34.54 -22.08 -20.91
C PHE A 148 33.31 -21.36 -20.38
N LYS A 149 32.96 -20.20 -20.94
CA LYS A 149 31.74 -19.46 -20.57
C LYS A 149 30.48 -20.32 -20.75
N ALA A 150 30.32 -20.99 -21.89
CA ALA A 150 29.19 -21.86 -22.16
C ALA A 150 29.10 -23.04 -21.18
N SER A 151 30.23 -23.63 -20.79
CA SER A 151 30.27 -24.80 -19.90
C SER A 151 29.61 -24.52 -18.54
N TYR A 152 30.04 -23.48 -17.81
CA TYR A 152 29.49 -23.20 -16.49
C TYR A 152 28.14 -22.49 -16.54
N GLN A 153 27.82 -21.73 -17.60
CA GLN A 153 26.53 -21.07 -17.74
C GLN A 153 25.40 -22.07 -18.05
N SER A 154 25.65 -23.04 -18.93
CA SER A 154 24.67 -24.08 -19.27
C SER A 154 24.40 -25.08 -18.14
N ALA A 155 25.26 -25.10 -17.12
CA ALA A 155 25.10 -25.89 -15.89
C ALA A 155 24.25 -25.18 -14.80
N ARG A 156 23.85 -23.91 -14.99
CA ARG A 156 22.98 -23.19 -14.04
C ARG A 156 21.62 -23.91 -13.91
N GLY A 157 21.18 -24.14 -12.67
CA GLY A 157 19.92 -24.84 -12.37
C GLY A 157 19.97 -26.37 -12.45
N LYS A 158 21.12 -26.99 -12.74
CA LYS A 158 21.26 -28.45 -12.97
C LYS A 158 22.01 -29.22 -11.87
N GLY A 159 22.12 -28.65 -10.66
CA GLY A 159 22.90 -29.27 -9.58
C GLY A 159 24.41 -29.20 -9.81
N GLY A 160 25.21 -30.03 -9.13
CA GLY A 160 26.67 -30.01 -9.24
C GLY A 160 27.32 -28.84 -8.47
N PHE A 161 26.74 -28.45 -7.34
CA PHE A 161 27.41 -27.57 -6.39
C PHE A 161 28.47 -28.35 -5.62
N VAL A 162 29.64 -27.74 -5.48
CA VAL A 162 30.75 -28.28 -4.67
C VAL A 162 31.09 -27.26 -3.59
N ARG A 163 31.49 -27.78 -2.42
CA ARG A 163 31.91 -26.96 -1.29
C ARG A 163 33.21 -26.24 -1.65
N ALA A 164 33.25 -24.93 -1.45
CA ALA A 164 34.44 -24.11 -1.56
C ALA A 164 34.88 -23.60 -0.17
N SER A 165 36.01 -22.88 -0.12
CA SER A 165 36.37 -22.06 1.03
C SER A 165 35.86 -20.63 0.87
N TRP A 166 35.74 -19.89 1.99
CA TRP A 166 35.42 -18.46 1.92
C TRP A 166 36.46 -17.70 1.11
N GLN A 167 37.74 -17.94 1.35
CA GLN A 167 38.84 -17.30 0.64
C GLN A 167 38.73 -17.48 -0.88
N GLU A 168 38.48 -18.71 -1.33
CA GLU A 168 38.37 -19.03 -2.76
C GLU A 168 37.14 -18.37 -3.41
N ALA A 169 35.98 -18.42 -2.74
CA ALA A 169 34.77 -17.78 -3.23
C ALA A 169 34.91 -16.25 -3.30
N THR A 170 35.46 -15.62 -2.24
CA THR A 170 35.61 -14.15 -2.19
C THR A 170 36.69 -13.64 -3.15
N GLU A 171 37.81 -14.37 -3.33
CA GLU A 171 38.85 -14.01 -4.31
C GLU A 171 38.28 -14.05 -5.74
N MET A 172 37.50 -15.08 -6.07
CA MET A 172 36.83 -15.20 -7.37
C MET A 172 35.82 -14.06 -7.60
N ILE A 173 34.98 -13.73 -6.60
CA ILE A 173 34.02 -12.63 -6.68
C ILE A 173 34.72 -11.29 -6.87
N ALA A 174 35.80 -11.03 -6.13
CA ALA A 174 36.59 -9.81 -6.24
C ALA A 174 37.23 -9.69 -7.63
N ALA A 175 37.86 -10.76 -8.13
CA ALA A 175 38.47 -10.80 -9.46
C ALA A 175 37.44 -10.55 -10.56
N ALA A 176 36.27 -11.20 -10.45
CA ALA A 176 35.18 -10.99 -11.39
C ALA A 176 34.66 -9.54 -11.40
N SER A 177 34.51 -8.96 -10.22
CA SER A 177 34.02 -7.58 -10.05
C SER A 177 35.02 -6.58 -10.63
N VAL A 178 36.30 -6.68 -10.25
CA VAL A 178 37.38 -5.79 -10.74
C VAL A 178 37.55 -5.91 -12.25
N HIS A 179 37.62 -7.13 -12.80
CA HIS A 179 37.68 -7.32 -14.25
C HIS A 179 36.49 -6.66 -14.95
N THR A 180 35.28 -6.83 -14.41
CA THR A 180 34.07 -6.23 -15.00
C THR A 180 34.15 -4.70 -14.99
N ILE A 181 34.54 -4.11 -13.87
CA ILE A 181 34.72 -2.66 -13.72
C ILE A 181 35.75 -2.13 -14.72
N VAL A 182 36.92 -2.75 -14.79
CA VAL A 182 38.03 -2.30 -15.64
C VAL A 182 37.70 -2.38 -17.13
N HIS A 183 37.03 -3.45 -17.57
CA HIS A 183 36.79 -3.69 -18.99
C HIS A 183 35.48 -3.11 -19.53
N TYR A 184 34.46 -2.95 -18.69
CA TYR A 184 33.11 -2.57 -19.13
C TYR A 184 32.51 -1.37 -18.40
N GLY A 185 33.03 -1.02 -17.22
CA GLY A 185 32.47 0.00 -16.34
C GLY A 185 31.79 -0.58 -15.11
N PRO A 186 31.70 0.20 -14.02
CA PRO A 186 31.23 -0.29 -12.73
C PRO A 186 29.73 -0.60 -12.70
N ASP A 187 28.93 0.05 -13.55
CA ASP A 187 27.49 -0.18 -13.72
C ASP A 187 27.15 -1.54 -14.37
N ARG A 188 28.16 -2.33 -14.80
CA ARG A 188 28.00 -3.74 -15.20
C ARG A 188 28.09 -4.71 -14.01
N VAL A 189 28.35 -4.20 -12.81
CA VAL A 189 28.21 -4.93 -11.55
C VAL A 189 26.93 -4.45 -10.86
N THR A 190 26.00 -5.36 -10.63
CA THR A 190 24.71 -5.04 -10.02
C THR A 190 24.38 -5.98 -8.87
N GLY A 191 23.54 -5.51 -7.94
CA GLY A 191 22.94 -6.34 -6.91
C GLY A 191 21.48 -6.02 -6.70
N PHE A 192 20.73 -7.07 -6.42
CA PHE A 192 19.32 -7.01 -6.06
C PHE A 192 19.18 -7.47 -4.61
N SER A 193 18.74 -6.57 -3.73
CA SER A 193 18.40 -6.87 -2.35
C SER A 193 17.20 -5.99 -2.00
N PRO A 194 16.04 -6.56 -1.66
CA PRO A 194 14.81 -5.79 -1.47
C PRO A 194 14.63 -5.33 -0.01
N ILE A 195 13.68 -4.41 0.20
CA ILE A 195 13.02 -4.10 1.49
C ILE A 195 14.02 -3.93 2.66
N PRO A 196 14.68 -2.75 2.79
CA PRO A 196 15.64 -2.51 3.88
C PRO A 196 15.00 -2.56 5.27
N ALA A 197 13.71 -2.24 5.40
CA ALA A 197 13.00 -2.14 6.69
C ALA A 197 13.02 -3.45 7.51
N MET A 198 13.05 -4.62 6.85
CA MET A 198 13.04 -5.92 7.55
C MET A 198 14.40 -6.28 8.17
N SER A 199 15.51 -5.73 7.64
CA SER A 199 16.87 -6.00 8.13
C SER A 199 17.87 -4.96 7.59
N GLN A 200 17.86 -3.78 8.20
CA GLN A 200 18.54 -2.57 7.68
C GLN A 200 20.02 -2.78 7.40
N VAL A 201 20.76 -3.33 8.37
CA VAL A 201 22.21 -3.55 8.22
C VAL A 201 22.52 -4.65 7.20
N SER A 202 21.69 -5.71 7.13
CA SER A 202 21.84 -6.77 6.13
C SER A 202 21.66 -6.25 4.71
N TYR A 203 20.68 -5.36 4.49
CA TYR A 203 20.51 -4.66 3.22
C TYR A 203 21.69 -3.71 2.93
N ALA A 204 22.11 -2.94 3.95
CA ALA A 204 23.18 -1.95 3.84
C ALA A 204 24.53 -2.57 3.48
N ALA A 205 24.80 -3.81 3.88
CA ALA A 205 26.05 -4.50 3.59
C ALA A 205 26.33 -4.59 2.08
N GLY A 206 25.37 -5.09 1.30
CA GLY A 206 25.50 -5.23 -0.15
C GLY A 206 25.39 -3.89 -0.89
N SER A 207 24.43 -3.05 -0.51
CA SER A 207 24.22 -1.75 -1.15
C SER A 207 25.40 -0.81 -0.94
N ARG A 208 25.96 -0.74 0.28
CA ARG A 208 27.17 0.06 0.56
C ARG A 208 28.36 -0.42 -0.26
N PHE A 209 28.58 -1.73 -0.35
CA PHE A 209 29.66 -2.28 -1.19
C PHE A 209 29.51 -1.85 -2.65
N LEU A 210 28.31 -2.02 -3.23
CA LEU A 210 28.02 -1.65 -4.61
C LEU A 210 28.21 -0.14 -4.84
N SER A 211 27.66 0.70 -3.96
CA SER A 211 27.83 2.16 -4.08
C SER A 211 29.30 2.60 -4.04
N LEU A 212 30.13 1.96 -3.22
CA LEU A 212 31.56 2.28 -3.13
C LEU A 212 32.33 1.93 -4.40
N ILE A 213 31.95 0.84 -5.09
CA ILE A 213 32.60 0.43 -6.34
C ILE A 213 31.94 1.05 -7.59
N GLY A 214 30.87 1.84 -7.43
CA GLY A 214 30.09 2.43 -8.53
C GLY A 214 29.09 1.48 -9.20
N GLY A 215 28.76 0.36 -8.56
CA GLY A 215 27.79 -0.62 -9.05
C GLY A 215 26.34 -0.17 -8.92
N THR A 216 25.45 -0.82 -9.67
CA THR A 216 24.02 -0.47 -9.73
C THR A 216 23.20 -1.24 -8.69
N ILE A 217 22.47 -0.49 -7.84
CA ILE A 217 21.48 -1.04 -6.91
C ILE A 217 20.13 -1.05 -7.60
N LEU A 218 19.49 -2.21 -7.68
CA LEU A 218 18.20 -2.36 -8.33
C LEU A 218 17.05 -2.01 -7.37
N SER A 219 16.01 -1.35 -7.89
CA SER A 219 14.78 -1.06 -7.14
C SER A 219 13.96 -2.34 -6.91
N PHE A 220 13.01 -2.26 -5.96
CA PHE A 220 12.18 -3.41 -5.57
C PHE A 220 10.70 -3.06 -5.44
N TYR A 221 10.33 -1.84 -5.00
CA TYR A 221 8.95 -1.52 -4.64
C TYR A 221 8.05 -1.39 -5.88
N ASP A 222 8.56 -0.71 -6.90
CA ASP A 222 8.02 -0.71 -8.27
C ASP A 222 8.05 -2.10 -8.91
N TRP A 223 9.17 -2.82 -8.80
CA TRP A 223 9.36 -4.15 -9.39
C TRP A 223 8.41 -5.21 -8.82
N TYR A 224 8.12 -5.15 -7.52
CA TYR A 224 7.16 -6.05 -6.87
C TYR A 224 5.70 -5.67 -7.14
N ALA A 225 5.46 -4.51 -7.78
CA ALA A 225 4.15 -3.89 -7.87
C ALA A 225 3.52 -3.63 -6.49
N ASP A 226 4.35 -3.42 -5.47
CA ASP A 226 3.93 -2.96 -4.15
C ASP A 226 3.77 -1.42 -4.14
N LEU A 227 4.55 -0.70 -4.95
CA LEU A 227 4.35 0.73 -5.23
C LEU A 227 2.97 0.93 -5.86
N PRO A 228 2.05 1.68 -5.24
CA PRO A 228 0.84 2.11 -5.91
C PRO A 228 1.14 3.40 -6.67
N PRO A 229 1.20 3.41 -8.03
CA PRO A 229 1.56 4.62 -8.77
C PRO A 229 0.60 5.78 -8.53
N ALA A 230 -0.63 5.48 -8.10
CA ALA A 230 -1.62 6.46 -7.67
C ALA A 230 -1.15 7.34 -6.49
N SER A 231 -0.36 6.81 -5.56
CA SER A 231 0.11 7.59 -4.40
C SER A 231 1.03 8.74 -4.82
N PRO A 232 2.10 8.53 -5.61
CA PRO A 232 2.88 9.63 -6.17
C PRO A 232 2.06 10.57 -7.07
N GLN A 233 1.08 10.06 -7.81
CA GLN A 233 0.22 10.87 -8.68
C GLN A 233 -0.68 11.84 -7.90
N ILE A 234 -1.24 11.41 -6.77
CA ILE A 234 -2.18 12.20 -5.97
C ILE A 234 -1.45 13.07 -4.95
N TRP A 235 -0.52 12.48 -4.20
CA TRP A 235 0.08 13.12 -3.02
C TRP A 235 1.55 13.51 -3.20
N GLY A 236 2.20 13.08 -4.28
CA GLY A 236 3.65 13.25 -4.43
C GLY A 236 4.47 12.46 -3.40
N GLU A 237 3.87 11.42 -2.82
CA GLU A 237 4.45 10.55 -1.78
C GLU A 237 4.56 9.11 -2.31
N GLN A 238 5.65 8.40 -1.97
CA GLN A 238 5.85 7.02 -2.37
C GLN A 238 4.73 6.13 -1.80
N THR A 239 4.60 6.10 -0.47
CA THR A 239 3.53 5.42 0.27
C THR A 239 3.64 5.84 1.74
N ASP A 240 2.57 6.41 2.27
CA ASP A 240 2.37 6.59 3.71
C ASP A 240 0.94 6.15 4.05
N VAL A 241 0.77 5.44 5.16
CA VAL A 241 -0.50 4.78 5.52
C VAL A 241 -0.70 4.80 7.04
N PRO A 242 -1.95 4.78 7.52
CA PRO A 242 -2.21 4.64 8.95
C PRO A 242 -1.67 3.31 9.50
N GLU A 243 -1.25 3.33 10.76
CA GLU A 243 -0.90 2.11 11.49
C GLU A 243 -2.13 1.22 11.73
N SER A 244 -1.93 -0.07 11.99
CA SER A 244 -3.05 -1.00 12.18
C SER A 244 -3.87 -0.73 13.45
N ALA A 245 -3.27 -0.13 14.47
CA ALA A 245 -3.99 0.35 15.64
C ALA A 245 -5.07 1.39 15.28
N ASP A 246 -4.85 2.20 14.25
CA ASP A 246 -5.80 3.22 13.82
C ASP A 246 -7.03 2.63 13.11
N TRP A 247 -6.98 1.35 12.69
CA TRP A 247 -8.16 0.62 12.22
C TRP A 247 -9.22 0.51 13.32
N TYR A 248 -8.81 0.47 14.59
CA TYR A 248 -9.71 0.48 15.74
C TYR A 248 -10.44 1.83 15.93
N ASN A 249 -9.93 2.89 15.30
CA ASN A 249 -10.58 4.20 15.25
C ASN A 249 -11.53 4.34 14.06
N ALA A 250 -11.53 3.44 13.07
CA ALA A 250 -12.54 3.48 12.01
C ALA A 250 -13.92 3.10 12.55
N SER A 251 -14.98 3.81 12.12
CA SER A 251 -16.37 3.43 12.41
C SER A 251 -17.09 2.83 11.20
N TYR A 252 -16.49 2.94 10.01
CA TYR A 252 -16.86 2.19 8.82
C TYR A 252 -15.58 1.77 8.08
N PHE A 253 -15.40 0.48 7.82
CA PHE A 253 -14.15 -0.06 7.28
C PHE A 253 -14.39 -0.96 6.07
N ILE A 254 -13.93 -0.52 4.90
CA ILE A 254 -13.96 -1.33 3.68
C ILE A 254 -12.61 -2.03 3.54
N ILE A 255 -12.62 -3.35 3.37
CA ILE A 255 -11.45 -4.16 3.05
C ILE A 255 -11.55 -4.56 1.59
N TRP A 256 -10.65 -4.06 0.74
CA TRP A 256 -10.77 -4.16 -0.70
C TRP A 256 -9.48 -4.68 -1.34
N GLY A 257 -9.52 -5.93 -1.82
CA GLY A 257 -8.35 -6.53 -2.48
C GLY A 257 -7.17 -6.83 -1.53
N THR A 258 -7.41 -6.94 -0.22
CA THR A 258 -6.38 -7.30 0.77
C THR A 258 -6.92 -8.32 1.78
N ASN A 259 -6.24 -9.45 1.92
CA ASN A 259 -6.72 -10.54 2.78
C ASN A 259 -6.14 -10.44 4.19
N LEU A 260 -6.64 -9.49 4.99
CA LEU A 260 -6.03 -9.12 6.28
C LEU A 260 -5.72 -10.31 7.23
N PRO A 261 -6.60 -11.30 7.45
CA PRO A 261 -6.27 -12.44 8.33
C PRO A 261 -5.06 -13.27 7.84
N MET A 262 -4.92 -13.44 6.53
CA MET A 262 -3.86 -14.26 5.92
C MET A 262 -2.60 -13.45 5.71
N THR A 263 -2.74 -12.33 5.00
CA THR A 263 -1.63 -11.51 4.57
C THR A 263 -1.23 -10.52 5.63
N ARG A 264 -2.05 -10.22 6.65
CA ARG A 264 -1.84 -9.25 7.74
C ARG A 264 -2.14 -9.83 9.13
N THR A 265 -1.91 -11.13 9.27
CA THR A 265 -2.17 -11.94 10.47
C THR A 265 -1.88 -11.26 11.82
N PRO A 266 -0.68 -10.69 12.08
CA PRO A 266 -0.39 -10.10 13.38
C PRO A 266 -1.20 -8.84 13.72
N ASP A 267 -1.82 -8.21 12.73
CA ASP A 267 -2.58 -6.96 12.86
C ASP A 267 -4.10 -7.18 12.71
N ALA A 268 -4.53 -8.37 12.28
CA ALA A 268 -5.92 -8.65 11.95
C ALA A 268 -6.87 -8.52 13.16
N HIS A 269 -6.36 -8.62 14.39
CA HIS A 269 -7.16 -8.48 15.60
C HIS A 269 -7.80 -7.09 15.70
N PHE A 270 -7.10 -6.01 15.32
CA PHE A 270 -7.66 -4.65 15.35
C PHE A 270 -8.94 -4.52 14.54
N MET A 271 -8.94 -5.10 13.33
CA MET A 271 -10.13 -5.13 12.47
C MET A 271 -11.28 -5.94 13.08
N VAL A 272 -10.98 -7.07 13.72
CA VAL A 272 -12.01 -7.89 14.39
C VAL A 272 -12.55 -7.21 15.65
N GLU A 273 -11.68 -6.59 16.44
CA GLU A 273 -12.02 -5.95 17.71
C GLU A 273 -12.76 -4.62 17.50
N ALA A 274 -12.43 -3.87 16.44
CA ALA A 274 -13.17 -2.66 16.04
C ALA A 274 -14.67 -2.94 15.87
N ARG A 275 -15.03 -4.14 15.37
CA ARG A 275 -16.43 -4.55 15.21
C ARG A 275 -17.20 -4.59 16.52
N TYR A 276 -16.55 -4.93 17.64
CA TYR A 276 -17.18 -4.89 18.96
C TYR A 276 -17.41 -3.45 19.46
N ARG A 277 -16.73 -2.47 18.88
CA ARG A 277 -16.97 -1.03 19.07
C ARG A 277 -18.11 -0.50 18.17
N GLY A 278 -18.72 -1.36 17.35
CA GLY A 278 -19.80 -1.01 16.44
C GLY A 278 -19.35 -0.63 15.03
N THR A 279 -18.06 -0.80 14.71
CA THR A 279 -17.55 -0.58 13.34
C THR A 279 -18.16 -1.58 12.38
N LYS A 280 -18.79 -1.08 11.31
CA LYS A 280 -19.26 -1.93 10.21
C LYS A 280 -18.10 -2.26 9.27
N VAL A 281 -17.95 -3.52 8.91
CA VAL A 281 -16.91 -4.01 7.99
C VAL A 281 -17.54 -4.49 6.68
N VAL A 282 -17.06 -3.97 5.55
CA VAL A 282 -17.46 -4.40 4.20
C VAL A 282 -16.27 -5.03 3.50
N GLY A 283 -16.44 -6.22 2.93
CA GLY A 283 -15.41 -6.89 2.15
C GLY A 283 -15.68 -6.86 0.66
N VAL A 284 -14.69 -6.48 -0.16
CA VAL A 284 -14.77 -6.48 -1.62
C VAL A 284 -13.73 -7.44 -2.20
N SER A 285 -14.20 -8.62 -2.62
CA SER A 285 -13.36 -9.71 -3.14
C SER A 285 -14.11 -10.50 -4.19
N PRO A 286 -13.47 -10.97 -5.28
CA PRO A 286 -14.11 -11.87 -6.24
C PRO A 286 -14.44 -13.26 -5.67
N ASP A 287 -13.72 -13.69 -4.64
CA ASP A 287 -13.83 -14.99 -3.96
C ASP A 287 -14.27 -14.83 -2.49
N TYR A 288 -14.68 -15.93 -1.85
CA TYR A 288 -14.98 -15.92 -0.41
C TYR A 288 -13.69 -16.00 0.42
N ALA A 289 -12.86 -14.96 0.33
CA ALA A 289 -11.57 -14.86 1.01
C ALA A 289 -11.70 -14.81 2.55
N GLU A 290 -10.61 -15.06 3.30
CA GLU A 290 -10.68 -15.22 4.76
C GLU A 290 -11.25 -14.00 5.50
N TYR A 291 -11.01 -12.78 5.02
CA TYR A 291 -11.55 -11.56 5.61
C TYR A 291 -13.07 -11.41 5.42
N ILE A 292 -13.66 -12.05 4.41
CA ILE A 292 -15.12 -12.02 4.19
C ILE A 292 -15.87 -12.70 5.34
N LYS A 293 -15.26 -13.70 5.97
CA LYS A 293 -15.79 -14.33 7.19
C LYS A 293 -16.07 -13.31 8.32
N PHE A 294 -15.31 -12.22 8.36
CA PHE A 294 -15.40 -11.18 9.38
C PHE A 294 -16.18 -9.94 8.90
N ALA A 295 -16.55 -9.88 7.61
CA ALA A 295 -17.30 -8.76 7.07
C ALA A 295 -18.80 -8.89 7.38
N ASP A 296 -19.46 -7.76 7.59
CA ASP A 296 -20.91 -7.68 7.76
C ASP A 296 -21.63 -7.64 6.40
N GLN A 297 -20.92 -7.25 5.33
CA GLN A 297 -21.38 -7.28 3.94
C GLN A 297 -20.25 -7.72 3.00
N TRP A 298 -20.59 -8.53 2.00
CA TRP A 298 -19.68 -8.94 0.92
C TRP A 298 -20.14 -8.37 -0.42
N LEU A 299 -19.21 -7.74 -1.16
CA LEU A 299 -19.38 -7.34 -2.56
C LEU A 299 -18.48 -8.22 -3.46
N PRO A 300 -19.06 -9.18 -4.22
CA PRO A 300 -18.31 -10.12 -5.05
C PRO A 300 -17.90 -9.51 -6.40
N ALA A 301 -17.15 -8.42 -6.40
CA ALA A 301 -16.72 -7.75 -7.64
C ALA A 301 -15.82 -8.66 -8.47
N ARG A 302 -16.12 -8.79 -9.77
CA ARG A 302 -15.27 -9.52 -10.72
C ARG A 302 -13.84 -8.97 -10.68
N ALA A 303 -12.86 -9.86 -10.58
CA ALA A 303 -11.46 -9.49 -10.41
C ALA A 303 -10.98 -8.53 -11.53
N GLY A 304 -10.39 -7.40 -11.15
CA GLY A 304 -9.88 -6.39 -12.08
C GLY A 304 -10.91 -5.40 -12.58
N THR A 305 -12.16 -5.49 -12.10
CA THR A 305 -13.25 -4.54 -12.42
C THR A 305 -13.56 -3.56 -11.28
N ASP A 306 -12.73 -3.55 -10.23
CA ASP A 306 -12.90 -2.78 -9.00
C ASP A 306 -13.08 -1.27 -9.26
N ALA A 307 -12.39 -0.73 -10.27
CA ALA A 307 -12.56 0.66 -10.69
C ALA A 307 -14.00 1.00 -11.11
N ALA A 308 -14.71 0.07 -11.75
CA ALA A 308 -16.10 0.29 -12.17
C ALA A 308 -17.03 0.41 -10.94
N LEU A 309 -16.84 -0.44 -9.93
CA LEU A 309 -17.57 -0.35 -8.67
C LEU A 309 -17.27 0.99 -7.96
N ALA A 310 -15.99 1.34 -7.83
CA ALA A 310 -15.58 2.57 -7.15
C ALA A 310 -16.05 3.84 -7.87
N MET A 311 -16.07 3.86 -9.22
CA MET A 311 -16.60 4.97 -9.99
C MET A 311 -18.12 5.13 -9.81
N ALA A 312 -18.87 4.03 -9.71
CA ALA A 312 -20.30 4.10 -9.40
C ALA A 312 -20.58 4.55 -7.96
N MET A 313 -19.77 4.11 -6.99
CA MET A 313 -19.83 4.63 -5.63
C MET A 313 -19.50 6.13 -5.58
N THR A 314 -18.50 6.57 -6.35
CA THR A 314 -18.15 7.98 -6.52
C THR A 314 -19.32 8.80 -7.08
N HIS A 315 -20.01 8.27 -8.11
CA HIS A 315 -21.19 8.90 -8.69
C HIS A 315 -22.29 9.11 -7.63
N VAL A 316 -22.58 8.10 -6.79
CA VAL A 316 -23.56 8.21 -5.70
C VAL A 316 -23.13 9.27 -4.67
N ILE A 317 -21.86 9.27 -4.25
CA ILE A 317 -21.34 10.24 -3.28
C ILE A 317 -21.46 11.68 -3.81
N LEU A 318 -21.05 11.93 -5.05
CA LEU A 318 -21.15 13.25 -5.65
C LEU A 318 -22.62 13.69 -5.83
N GLN A 319 -23.49 12.80 -6.30
CA GLN A 319 -24.90 13.12 -6.48
C GLN A 319 -25.55 13.46 -5.14
N GLU A 320 -25.42 12.61 -4.12
CA GLU A 320 -26.17 12.78 -2.88
C GLU A 320 -25.56 13.83 -1.94
N PHE A 321 -24.23 13.91 -1.85
CA PHE A 321 -23.53 14.70 -0.82
C PHE A 321 -22.85 15.97 -1.35
N TYR A 322 -22.79 16.17 -2.67
CA TYR A 322 -22.30 17.42 -3.29
C TYR A 322 -23.40 18.15 -4.07
N VAL A 323 -24.42 17.46 -4.57
CA VAL A 323 -25.50 18.07 -5.37
C VAL A 323 -26.82 18.12 -4.59
N ASP A 324 -27.38 16.96 -4.22
CA ASP A 324 -28.74 16.88 -3.66
C ASP A 324 -28.80 17.44 -2.24
N LYS A 325 -27.82 17.06 -1.41
CA LYS A 325 -27.67 17.53 -0.03
C LYS A 325 -26.19 17.82 0.26
N PRO A 326 -25.69 18.99 -0.18
CA PRO A 326 -24.30 19.37 -0.01
C PRO A 326 -23.87 19.29 1.47
N THR A 327 -22.85 18.48 1.75
CA THR A 327 -22.39 18.23 3.11
C THR A 327 -21.23 19.15 3.45
N GLU A 328 -21.45 20.10 4.37
CA GLU A 328 -20.50 21.19 4.70
C GLU A 328 -19.08 20.68 4.99
N TYR A 329 -18.95 19.62 5.78
CA TYR A 329 -17.65 19.01 6.10
C TYR A 329 -16.89 18.58 4.83
N PHE A 330 -17.56 17.91 3.88
CA PHE A 330 -16.95 17.45 2.63
C PHE A 330 -16.57 18.61 1.71
N LEU A 331 -17.43 19.64 1.62
CA LEU A 331 -17.14 20.81 0.80
C LEU A 331 -15.92 21.59 1.33
N ASN A 332 -15.84 21.79 2.64
CA ASN A 332 -14.71 22.49 3.26
C ASN A 332 -13.42 21.68 3.12
N TYR A 333 -13.50 20.36 3.30
CA TYR A 333 -12.37 19.47 3.05
C TYR A 333 -11.89 19.57 1.59
N ALA A 334 -12.82 19.47 0.62
CA ALA A 334 -12.51 19.55 -0.80
C ALA A 334 -11.85 20.88 -1.18
N LYS A 335 -12.35 22.00 -0.67
CA LYS A 335 -11.78 23.34 -0.93
C LYS A 335 -10.34 23.47 -0.43
N GLN A 336 -10.03 22.87 0.72
CA GLN A 336 -8.75 23.08 1.39
C GLN A 336 -7.67 22.05 1.01
N TYR A 337 -8.06 20.79 0.85
CA TYR A 337 -7.12 19.67 0.81
C TYR A 337 -7.06 18.94 -0.54
N THR A 338 -7.79 19.42 -1.55
CA THR A 338 -7.80 18.80 -2.88
C THR A 338 -7.55 19.82 -3.99
N ASP A 339 -7.32 19.32 -5.20
CA ASP A 339 -7.23 20.14 -6.41
C ASP A 339 -8.60 20.42 -7.06
N LEU A 340 -9.71 19.96 -6.45
CA LEU A 340 -11.07 20.15 -6.96
C LEU A 340 -11.46 21.59 -7.33
N PRO A 341 -11.06 22.66 -6.58
CA PRO A 341 -11.41 24.03 -6.95
C PRO A 341 -10.48 24.65 -8.00
N PHE A 342 -9.39 23.99 -8.40
CA PHE A 342 -8.42 24.58 -9.31
C PHE A 342 -8.90 24.59 -10.76
N LEU A 343 -8.48 25.61 -11.50
CA LEU A 343 -8.92 25.85 -12.87
C LEU A 343 -8.07 25.08 -13.88
N VAL A 344 -8.75 24.43 -14.81
CA VAL A 344 -8.17 23.69 -15.94
C VAL A 344 -8.57 24.38 -17.24
N THR A 345 -7.60 24.58 -18.14
CA THR A 345 -7.84 25.12 -19.48
C THR A 345 -8.50 24.07 -20.39
N LEU A 346 -9.33 24.54 -21.31
CA LEU A 346 -9.99 23.69 -22.31
C LEU A 346 -9.40 23.95 -23.69
N ARG A 347 -8.92 22.90 -24.37
CA ARG A 347 -8.50 22.99 -25.77
C ARG A 347 -9.62 22.55 -26.71
N VAL A 348 -9.76 23.27 -27.81
CA VAL A 348 -10.66 22.90 -28.91
C VAL A 348 -10.09 21.68 -29.63
N GLN A 349 -10.94 20.72 -29.95
CA GLN A 349 -10.62 19.54 -30.75
C GLN A 349 -11.08 19.69 -32.21
N GLU A 350 -10.60 18.82 -33.09
CA GLU A 350 -10.92 18.86 -34.53
C GLU A 350 -12.42 18.75 -34.82
N ASN A 351 -13.18 18.08 -33.96
CA ASN A 351 -14.63 17.93 -34.05
C ASN A 351 -15.43 19.15 -33.55
N GLY A 352 -14.75 20.19 -33.05
CA GLY A 352 -15.38 21.39 -32.48
C GLY A 352 -15.78 21.28 -31.01
N ASN A 353 -15.67 20.11 -30.38
CA ASN A 353 -15.82 19.95 -28.94
C ASN A 353 -14.51 20.31 -28.22
N TYR A 354 -14.52 20.24 -26.89
CA TYR A 354 -13.39 20.58 -26.05
C TYR A 354 -12.81 19.35 -25.35
N ALA A 355 -11.54 19.43 -24.95
CA ALA A 355 -10.91 18.47 -24.05
C ALA A 355 -10.23 19.25 -22.90
N ALA A 356 -10.22 18.65 -21.71
CA ALA A 356 -9.38 19.14 -20.61
C ALA A 356 -7.91 19.12 -21.07
N ASP A 357 -7.19 20.20 -20.76
CA ASP A 357 -5.80 20.39 -21.14
C ASP A 357 -4.90 20.40 -19.89
N ARG A 358 -4.45 21.58 -19.44
CA ARG A 358 -3.57 21.71 -18.26
C ARG A 358 -4.20 22.62 -17.22
N PHE A 359 -3.66 22.62 -16.00
CA PHE A 359 -3.99 23.66 -15.04
C PHE A 359 -3.66 25.07 -15.59
N LEU A 360 -4.51 26.03 -15.22
CA LEU A 360 -4.21 27.45 -15.36
C LEU A 360 -3.18 27.84 -14.30
N HIS A 361 -2.11 28.53 -14.72
CA HIS A 361 -1.03 28.96 -13.85
C HIS A 361 -0.95 30.48 -13.77
N ALA A 362 -0.31 30.99 -12.70
CA ALA A 362 -0.09 32.42 -12.52
C ALA A 362 0.66 33.06 -13.70
N ALA A 363 1.61 32.34 -14.31
CA ALA A 363 2.35 32.84 -15.49
C ALA A 363 1.48 33.03 -16.74
N ASP A 364 0.26 32.50 -16.75
CA ASP A 364 -0.69 32.66 -17.87
C ASP A 364 -1.49 33.96 -17.78
N LEU A 365 -1.50 34.64 -16.63
CA LEU A 365 -2.34 35.81 -16.37
C LEU A 365 -1.50 37.09 -16.28
N VAL A 366 -2.15 38.22 -16.55
CA VAL A 366 -1.57 39.57 -16.40
C VAL A 366 -2.21 40.26 -15.22
N GLY A 367 -1.39 40.84 -14.35
CA GLY A 367 -1.88 41.63 -13.23
C GLY A 367 -0.88 41.69 -12.07
N PRO A 368 -1.07 42.62 -11.12
CA PRO A 368 -0.11 42.87 -10.05
C PRO A 368 0.24 41.64 -9.19
N GLU A 369 -0.69 40.68 -9.06
CA GLU A 369 -0.47 39.43 -8.32
C GLU A 369 0.28 38.35 -9.11
N PHE A 370 0.29 38.46 -10.44
CA PHE A 370 0.84 37.47 -11.37
C PHE A 370 2.17 37.93 -11.98
N ASP A 371 2.30 39.23 -12.25
CA ASP A 371 3.44 39.84 -12.91
C ASP A 371 4.70 39.71 -12.05
N GLY A 372 5.70 39.01 -12.57
CA GLY A 372 6.96 38.77 -11.86
C GLY A 372 6.87 37.76 -10.71
N ALA A 373 5.76 37.01 -10.60
CA ALA A 373 5.62 35.94 -9.62
C ALA A 373 6.72 34.88 -9.81
N ALA A 374 7.60 34.75 -8.81
CA ALA A 374 8.64 33.72 -8.81
C ALA A 374 8.00 32.33 -8.96
N ASN A 375 8.53 31.52 -9.89
CA ASN A 375 7.99 30.21 -10.26
C ASN A 375 6.50 30.23 -10.65
N GLY A 376 6.01 31.31 -11.26
CA GLY A 376 4.59 31.48 -11.63
C GLY A 376 4.02 30.36 -12.52
N ALA A 377 4.86 29.69 -13.34
CA ALA A 377 4.46 28.54 -14.14
C ALA A 377 4.17 27.26 -13.32
N TRP A 378 4.44 27.28 -12.01
CA TRP A 378 4.21 26.19 -11.06
C TRP A 378 3.23 26.57 -9.94
N LYS A 379 2.49 27.67 -10.14
CA LYS A 379 1.49 28.19 -9.20
C LYS A 379 0.11 28.15 -9.84
N THR A 380 -0.72 27.22 -9.39
CA THR A 380 -2.05 26.96 -9.94
C THR A 380 -3.09 27.97 -9.42
N ILE A 381 -4.16 28.20 -10.19
CA ILE A 381 -5.17 29.24 -9.94
C ILE A 381 -6.50 28.65 -9.46
N VAL A 382 -7.15 29.33 -8.53
CA VAL A 382 -8.57 29.13 -8.15
C VAL A 382 -9.37 30.41 -8.42
N MET A 383 -10.69 30.29 -8.46
CA MET A 383 -11.60 31.44 -8.42
C MET A 383 -12.09 31.64 -6.99
N ASP A 384 -11.96 32.85 -6.45
CA ASP A 384 -12.43 33.17 -5.09
C ASP A 384 -13.92 33.54 -5.11
N SER A 385 -14.71 32.91 -4.25
CA SER A 385 -16.15 33.12 -4.19
C SER A 385 -16.56 34.46 -3.59
N ASN A 386 -15.68 35.07 -2.78
CA ASN A 386 -15.97 36.34 -2.13
C ASN A 386 -15.83 37.52 -3.10
N THR A 387 -14.81 37.47 -3.96
CA THR A 387 -14.48 38.55 -4.91
C THR A 387 -14.93 38.27 -6.33
N GLY A 388 -15.06 36.99 -6.71
CA GLY A 388 -15.24 36.56 -8.09
C GLY A 388 -13.97 36.68 -8.95
N GLU A 389 -12.81 36.89 -8.34
CA GLU A 389 -11.53 37.08 -9.01
C GLU A 389 -10.70 35.80 -9.05
N PHE A 390 -9.75 35.75 -9.99
CA PHE A 390 -8.73 34.70 -10.05
C PHE A 390 -7.63 34.98 -9.03
N VAL A 391 -7.27 33.99 -8.24
CA VAL A 391 -6.26 34.14 -7.17
C VAL A 391 -5.28 32.98 -7.15
N VAL A 392 -4.07 33.25 -6.67
CA VAL A 392 -3.06 32.22 -6.37
C VAL A 392 -3.15 31.84 -4.88
N PRO A 393 -3.75 30.70 -4.52
CA PRO A 393 -3.71 30.24 -3.13
C PRO A 393 -2.30 29.75 -2.79
N ASN A 394 -1.93 29.82 -1.52
CA ASN A 394 -0.71 29.20 -1.01
C ASN A 394 -0.64 27.69 -1.30
N GLY A 395 0.56 27.11 -1.25
CA GLY A 395 0.75 25.65 -1.23
C GLY A 395 1.13 24.98 -2.56
N SER A 396 0.87 25.60 -3.71
CA SER A 396 1.31 25.06 -5.01
C SER A 396 2.83 24.91 -5.10
N LEU A 397 3.31 23.99 -5.94
CA LEU A 397 4.71 23.55 -5.99
C LEU A 397 5.71 24.71 -6.19
N GLY A 398 5.31 25.76 -6.91
CA GLY A 398 6.14 26.96 -7.10
C GLY A 398 6.59 27.60 -5.79
N PHE A 399 5.75 27.60 -4.74
CA PHE A 399 6.08 28.15 -3.43
C PHE A 399 7.10 27.33 -2.65
N ARG A 400 7.29 26.05 -2.99
CA ARG A 400 8.25 25.18 -2.30
C ARG A 400 9.69 25.65 -2.49
N TRP A 401 9.98 26.26 -3.63
CA TRP A 401 11.34 26.59 -4.06
C TRP A 401 11.56 28.08 -4.35
N ASP A 402 10.56 28.93 -4.14
CA ASP A 402 10.67 30.39 -4.39
C ASP A 402 11.21 31.18 -3.18
N GLY A 403 11.42 30.53 -2.02
CA GLY A 403 11.95 31.14 -0.81
C GLY A 403 10.93 31.94 0.02
N SER A 404 9.67 32.03 -0.41
CA SER A 404 8.63 32.88 0.20
C SER A 404 8.03 32.34 1.50
N LYS A 405 8.22 31.05 1.81
CA LYS A 405 7.60 30.33 2.93
C LYS A 405 6.07 30.22 2.86
N HIS A 406 5.49 30.39 1.67
CA HIS A 406 4.06 30.19 1.42
C HIS A 406 3.71 28.77 0.94
N TRP A 407 4.62 27.80 1.10
CA TRP A 407 4.33 26.39 0.86
C TRP A 407 3.60 25.77 2.07
N ASN A 408 2.31 26.05 2.17
CA ASN A 408 1.38 25.57 3.20
C ASN A 408 -0.06 25.53 2.65
N LEU A 409 -0.96 24.83 3.34
CA LEU A 409 -2.37 24.68 2.95
C LEU A 409 -3.31 25.69 3.64
N HIS A 410 -2.80 26.86 4.02
CA HIS A 410 -3.67 27.94 4.52
C HIS A 410 -4.37 28.58 3.32
N LEU A 411 -5.70 28.68 3.37
CA LEU A 411 -6.54 29.30 2.35
C LEU A 411 -6.41 30.83 2.35
N GLN A 412 -5.26 31.30 1.89
CA GLN A 412 -4.94 32.71 1.76
C GLN A 412 -3.95 32.92 0.60
N THR A 413 -3.90 34.15 0.09
CA THR A 413 -2.87 34.58 -0.87
C THR A 413 -1.52 34.80 -0.18
N ALA A 414 -0.46 34.98 -0.98
CA ALA A 414 0.86 35.37 -0.47
C ALA A 414 0.83 36.73 0.27
N ALA A 415 -0.12 37.61 -0.08
CA ALA A 415 -0.37 38.88 0.60
C ALA A 415 -1.17 38.72 1.92
N GLY A 416 -1.55 37.49 2.30
CA GLY A 416 -2.29 37.20 3.52
C GLY A 416 -3.79 37.47 3.44
N GLN A 417 -4.35 37.64 2.23
CA GLN A 417 -5.80 37.80 2.06
C GLN A 417 -6.48 36.43 2.11
N PRO A 418 -7.55 36.24 2.91
CA PRO A 418 -8.32 35.00 2.91
C PRO A 418 -8.86 34.67 1.52
N VAL A 419 -8.84 33.40 1.15
CA VAL A 419 -9.38 32.88 -0.11
C VAL A 419 -10.50 31.90 0.20
N GLU A 420 -11.65 32.04 -0.46
CA GLU A 420 -12.74 31.06 -0.40
C GLU A 420 -12.88 30.40 -1.78
N PRO A 421 -12.20 29.27 -2.05
CA PRO A 421 -12.19 28.68 -3.38
C PRO A 421 -13.59 28.24 -3.85
N MET A 422 -13.98 28.66 -5.05
CA MET A 422 -15.16 28.13 -5.72
C MET A 422 -14.89 26.69 -6.17
N LEU A 423 -15.74 25.76 -5.72
CA LEU A 423 -15.68 24.36 -6.14
C LEU A 423 -16.27 24.14 -7.54
N SER A 424 -17.24 24.94 -7.97
CA SER A 424 -17.89 24.81 -9.27
C SER A 424 -18.18 26.17 -9.87
N LEU A 425 -18.07 26.29 -11.20
CA LEU A 425 -18.49 27.48 -11.94
C LEU A 425 -19.98 27.47 -12.29
N LEU A 426 -20.73 26.41 -11.95
CA LEU A 426 -22.16 26.33 -12.24
C LEU A 426 -22.93 27.41 -11.46
N GLY A 427 -23.76 28.18 -12.17
CA GLY A 427 -24.45 29.37 -11.68
C GLY A 427 -23.68 30.67 -11.91
N THR A 428 -22.38 30.60 -12.23
CA THR A 428 -21.53 31.76 -12.54
C THR A 428 -20.86 31.65 -13.91
N GLU A 429 -21.19 30.62 -14.70
CA GLU A 429 -20.61 30.36 -16.01
C GLU A 429 -21.01 31.43 -17.04
N GLU A 430 -20.11 31.71 -17.98
CA GLU A 430 -20.41 32.52 -19.16
C GLU A 430 -21.01 31.67 -20.27
N GLN A 431 -20.53 30.42 -20.37
CA GLN A 431 -20.98 29.46 -21.37
C GLN A 431 -20.90 28.03 -20.84
N ARG A 432 -21.71 27.16 -21.43
CA ARG A 432 -21.61 25.71 -21.26
C ARG A 432 -20.96 25.13 -22.50
N LEU A 433 -19.84 24.43 -22.33
CA LEU A 433 -19.09 23.84 -23.44
C LEU A 433 -19.12 22.33 -23.36
N ARG A 434 -19.26 21.67 -24.51
CA ARG A 434 -19.24 20.22 -24.62
C ARG A 434 -17.80 19.71 -24.53
N VAL A 435 -17.52 18.92 -23.51
CA VAL A 435 -16.22 18.29 -23.29
C VAL A 435 -16.30 16.80 -23.60
N ASP A 436 -15.31 16.32 -24.35
CA ASP A 436 -15.12 14.92 -24.69
C ASP A 436 -14.25 14.25 -23.63
N PHE A 437 -14.77 13.19 -23.03
CA PHE A 437 -14.06 12.36 -22.05
C PHE A 437 -13.73 10.99 -22.66
N PRO A 438 -12.48 10.51 -22.54
CA PRO A 438 -12.17 9.16 -22.96
C PRO A 438 -12.90 8.14 -22.07
N PHE A 439 -13.46 7.12 -22.70
CA PHE A 439 -14.13 6.01 -22.02
C PHE A 439 -13.67 4.69 -22.64
N PHE A 440 -13.23 3.75 -21.80
CA PHE A 440 -12.65 2.49 -22.26
C PHE A 440 -13.57 1.33 -21.91
N THR A 441 -13.82 0.49 -22.90
CA THR A 441 -14.67 -0.71 -22.78
C THR A 441 -13.91 -1.94 -23.30
N GLU A 442 -14.43 -3.14 -23.04
CA GLU A 442 -13.89 -4.36 -23.65
C GLU A 442 -13.92 -4.30 -25.19
N GLN A 443 -14.84 -3.51 -25.78
CA GLN A 443 -14.99 -3.31 -27.22
C GLN A 443 -14.08 -2.22 -27.79
N GLY A 444 -13.32 -1.51 -26.95
CA GLY A 444 -12.38 -0.47 -27.34
C GLY A 444 -12.67 0.91 -26.73
N ALA A 445 -11.96 1.92 -27.24
CA ALA A 445 -12.08 3.30 -26.80
C ALA A 445 -13.33 3.97 -27.41
N GLN A 446 -14.04 4.70 -26.56
CA GLN A 446 -15.21 5.51 -26.86
C GLN A 446 -15.02 6.92 -26.29
N VAL A 447 -15.94 7.82 -26.62
CA VAL A 447 -15.93 9.20 -26.14
C VAL A 447 -17.29 9.52 -25.53
N LEU A 448 -17.30 10.06 -24.31
CA LEU A 448 -18.50 10.61 -23.66
C LEU A 448 -18.49 12.11 -23.85
N GLN A 449 -19.62 12.68 -24.27
CA GLN A 449 -19.74 14.10 -24.55
C GLN A 449 -20.65 14.75 -23.51
N ARG A 450 -20.08 15.56 -22.62
CA ARG A 450 -20.82 16.17 -21.51
C ARG A 450 -20.49 17.64 -21.38
N GLU A 451 -21.51 18.46 -21.20
CA GLU A 451 -21.32 19.89 -20.97
C GLU A 451 -20.72 20.16 -19.59
N VAL A 452 -19.82 21.15 -19.52
CA VAL A 452 -19.29 21.71 -18.28
C VAL A 452 -19.51 23.23 -18.24
N PRO A 453 -19.70 23.84 -17.06
CA PRO A 453 -19.74 25.29 -16.90
C PRO A 453 -18.35 25.89 -17.14
N VAL A 454 -18.28 26.95 -17.94
CA VAL A 454 -17.02 27.57 -18.39
C VAL A 454 -17.05 29.08 -18.23
N ARG A 455 -15.90 29.63 -17.86
CA ARG A 455 -15.56 31.06 -18.00
C ARG A 455 -14.43 31.23 -18.99
N PHE A 456 -14.36 32.38 -19.64
CA PHE A 456 -13.25 32.69 -20.54
C PHE A 456 -12.22 33.58 -19.86
N VAL A 457 -10.94 33.29 -20.10
CA VAL A 457 -9.82 34.08 -19.59
C VAL A 457 -8.89 34.46 -20.73
N SER A 458 -8.49 35.73 -20.74
CA SER A 458 -7.47 36.24 -21.66
C SER A 458 -6.10 36.00 -21.05
N LEU A 459 -5.30 35.18 -21.72
CA LEU A 459 -3.95 34.83 -21.33
C LEU A 459 -2.99 36.00 -21.64
N ALA A 460 -1.83 35.99 -20.98
CA ALA A 460 -0.76 36.98 -21.19
C ALA A 460 -0.22 37.03 -22.63
N ASN A 461 -0.40 35.95 -23.40
CA ASN A 461 -0.04 35.90 -24.82
C ASN A 461 -1.14 36.48 -25.75
N GLY A 462 -2.24 37.00 -25.20
CA GLY A 462 -3.37 37.57 -25.94
C GLY A 462 -4.42 36.55 -26.41
N GLN A 463 -4.22 35.25 -26.17
CA GLN A 463 -5.20 34.22 -26.49
C GLN A 463 -6.30 34.16 -25.41
N THR A 464 -7.56 34.05 -25.83
CA THR A 464 -8.66 33.74 -24.90
C THR A 464 -8.90 32.23 -24.86
N VAL A 465 -8.96 31.66 -23.66
CA VAL A 465 -9.21 30.22 -23.44
C VAL A 465 -10.36 30.02 -22.47
N GLY A 466 -11.12 28.93 -22.65
CA GLY A 466 -12.12 28.51 -21.68
C GLY A 466 -11.46 27.81 -20.50
N VAL A 467 -11.96 28.06 -19.29
CA VAL A 467 -11.54 27.40 -18.05
C VAL A 467 -12.73 26.86 -17.28
N THR A 468 -12.53 25.74 -16.60
CA THR A 468 -13.50 25.10 -15.69
C THR A 468 -12.78 24.54 -14.46
N THR A 469 -13.50 24.13 -13.41
CA THR A 469 -12.87 23.53 -12.23
C THR A 469 -12.61 22.04 -12.42
N VAL A 470 -11.68 21.47 -11.65
CA VAL A 470 -11.47 20.02 -11.59
C VAL A 470 -12.74 19.30 -11.11
N LEU A 471 -13.49 19.85 -10.15
CA LEU A 471 -14.76 19.25 -9.71
C LEU A 471 -15.79 19.20 -10.83
N ASP A 472 -15.93 20.28 -11.62
CA ASP A 472 -16.86 20.30 -12.75
C ASP A 472 -16.50 19.23 -13.79
N LEU A 473 -15.21 19.04 -14.06
CA LEU A 473 -14.72 17.95 -14.92
C LEU A 473 -14.95 16.58 -14.29
N LEU A 474 -14.75 16.41 -12.99
CA LEU A 474 -14.98 15.14 -12.30
C LEU A 474 -16.46 14.75 -12.29
N MET A 475 -17.35 15.68 -11.98
CA MET A 475 -18.81 15.47 -12.01
C MET A 475 -19.28 15.14 -13.42
N ALA A 476 -18.76 15.84 -14.44
CA ALA A 476 -19.04 15.50 -15.82
C ALA A 476 -18.49 14.11 -16.18
N HIS A 477 -17.24 13.80 -15.84
CA HIS A 477 -16.64 12.50 -16.12
C HIS A 477 -17.41 11.33 -15.48
N THR A 478 -17.87 11.50 -14.24
CA THR A 478 -18.64 10.51 -13.47
C THR A 478 -20.14 10.52 -13.77
N GLY A 479 -20.62 11.42 -14.62
CA GLY A 479 -22.02 11.45 -15.07
C GLY A 479 -22.99 12.03 -14.04
N VAL A 480 -22.55 12.87 -13.11
CA VAL A 480 -23.42 13.50 -12.12
C VAL A 480 -24.19 14.63 -12.80
N SER A 481 -25.51 14.46 -12.93
CA SER A 481 -26.37 15.40 -13.65
C SER A 481 -26.67 16.64 -12.80
N ARG A 482 -26.41 17.82 -13.38
CA ARG A 482 -26.64 19.13 -12.74
C ARG A 482 -27.45 20.09 -13.62
N GLY A 483 -28.30 19.54 -14.49
CA GLY A 483 -29.04 20.32 -15.49
C GLY A 483 -28.20 20.77 -16.70
N LEU A 484 -27.13 20.04 -16.99
CA LEU A 484 -26.23 20.22 -18.14
C LEU A 484 -26.57 19.22 -19.24
N GLN A 485 -26.30 19.54 -20.51
CA GLN A 485 -26.61 18.64 -21.63
C GLN A 485 -25.48 17.66 -21.96
N GLY A 486 -25.79 16.63 -22.74
CA GLY A 486 -24.85 15.59 -23.17
C GLY A 486 -25.21 14.23 -22.58
N ASP A 487 -24.24 13.33 -22.55
CA ASP A 487 -24.38 11.92 -22.17
C ASP A 487 -24.52 11.71 -20.65
N TYR A 488 -25.34 12.54 -19.99
CA TYR A 488 -25.64 12.41 -18.57
C TYR A 488 -26.70 11.32 -18.34
N PRO A 489 -26.49 10.39 -17.39
CA PRO A 489 -27.51 9.43 -16.97
C PRO A 489 -28.74 10.13 -16.41
N LYS A 490 -29.90 9.50 -16.57
CA LYS A 490 -31.16 9.99 -16.01
C LYS A 490 -31.25 9.78 -14.50
N ASP A 491 -30.81 8.61 -14.04
CA ASP A 491 -30.86 8.15 -12.67
C ASP A 491 -29.87 6.99 -12.47
N TYR A 492 -29.87 6.38 -11.29
CA TYR A 492 -29.00 5.24 -10.97
C TYR A 492 -29.35 3.95 -11.74
N GLU A 493 -30.54 3.85 -12.33
CA GLU A 493 -31.01 2.69 -13.09
C GLU A 493 -30.62 2.76 -14.57
N ASP A 494 -30.23 3.94 -15.05
CA ASP A 494 -29.74 4.17 -16.40
C ASP A 494 -28.37 3.49 -16.60
N PRO A 495 -28.21 2.51 -17.52
CA PRO A 495 -26.96 1.76 -17.73
C PRO A 495 -25.86 2.56 -18.46
N GLN A 496 -25.85 3.88 -18.29
CA GLN A 496 -24.82 4.78 -18.80
C GLN A 496 -23.55 4.73 -17.93
N PRO A 497 -22.37 5.01 -18.51
CA PRO A 497 -21.09 4.89 -17.79
C PRO A 497 -21.07 5.57 -16.42
N TYR A 498 -20.56 4.80 -15.46
CA TYR A 498 -20.36 5.14 -14.05
C TYR A 498 -21.62 5.21 -13.18
N THR A 499 -22.78 4.76 -13.63
CA THR A 499 -23.94 4.57 -12.74
C THR A 499 -23.88 3.24 -11.99
N PRO A 500 -24.66 3.08 -10.90
CA PRO A 500 -24.88 1.78 -10.25
C PRO A 500 -25.39 0.68 -11.19
N ALA A 501 -26.30 1.00 -12.13
CA ALA A 501 -26.76 0.06 -13.15
C ALA A 501 -25.67 -0.37 -14.13
N TRP A 502 -24.81 0.56 -14.53
CA TRP A 502 -23.68 0.28 -15.43
C TRP A 502 -22.64 -0.63 -14.77
N GLN A 503 -22.24 -0.34 -13.52
CA GLN A 503 -21.23 -1.17 -12.87
C GLN A 503 -21.74 -2.60 -12.63
N GLU A 504 -23.04 -2.80 -12.38
CA GLU A 504 -23.60 -4.13 -12.13
C GLU A 504 -23.36 -5.08 -13.31
N GLY A 505 -23.48 -4.58 -14.54
CA GLY A 505 -23.20 -5.34 -15.75
C GLY A 505 -21.72 -5.69 -15.97
N ILE A 506 -20.80 -4.98 -15.30
CA ILE A 506 -19.35 -5.16 -15.43
C ILE A 506 -18.80 -6.01 -14.29
N THR A 507 -19.15 -5.64 -13.06
CA THR A 507 -18.58 -6.21 -11.83
C THR A 507 -19.37 -7.41 -11.33
N GLY A 508 -20.66 -7.50 -11.67
CA GLY A 508 -21.60 -8.47 -11.10
C GLY A 508 -22.09 -8.11 -9.69
N VAL A 509 -21.68 -6.98 -9.11
CA VAL A 509 -22.17 -6.49 -7.81
C VAL A 509 -23.54 -5.83 -7.99
N ASP A 510 -24.52 -6.28 -7.22
CA ASP A 510 -25.88 -5.70 -7.23
C ASP A 510 -25.82 -4.18 -7.00
N ARG A 511 -26.45 -3.43 -7.90
CA ARG A 511 -26.48 -1.96 -7.89
C ARG A 511 -26.99 -1.39 -6.57
N ARG A 512 -27.93 -2.08 -5.90
CA ARG A 512 -28.51 -1.66 -4.62
C ARG A 512 -27.47 -1.76 -3.51
N LEU A 513 -26.61 -2.77 -3.55
CA LEU A 513 -25.50 -2.91 -2.61
C LEU A 513 -24.44 -1.84 -2.86
N ALA A 514 -24.11 -1.54 -4.13
CA ALA A 514 -23.19 -0.46 -4.47
C ALA A 514 -23.69 0.90 -3.95
N ILE A 515 -24.98 1.21 -4.16
CA ILE A 515 -25.64 2.41 -3.65
C ILE A 515 -25.62 2.43 -2.12
N GLN A 516 -26.04 1.33 -1.48
CA GLN A 516 -26.10 1.23 -0.01
C GLN A 516 -24.72 1.48 0.61
N VAL A 517 -23.68 0.78 0.14
CA VAL A 517 -22.33 0.89 0.71
C VAL A 517 -21.75 2.28 0.47
N ALA A 518 -21.95 2.87 -0.71
CA ALA A 518 -21.50 4.25 -0.98
C ALA A 518 -22.16 5.26 -0.04
N ARG A 519 -23.48 5.15 0.14
CA ARG A 519 -24.26 6.02 1.02
C ARG A 519 -23.85 5.85 2.48
N GLU A 520 -23.82 4.63 2.99
CA GLU A 520 -23.43 4.37 4.39
C GLU A 520 -21.99 4.82 4.68
N PHE A 521 -21.06 4.62 3.74
CA PHE A 521 -19.68 5.07 3.86
C PHE A 521 -19.60 6.60 4.00
N ALA A 522 -20.33 7.33 3.16
CA ALA A 522 -20.39 8.78 3.20
C ALA A 522 -21.18 9.31 4.41
N GLU A 523 -22.32 8.71 4.77
CA GLU A 523 -23.07 9.09 5.98
C GLU A 523 -22.24 8.92 7.25
N ASN A 524 -21.49 7.82 7.36
CA ASN A 524 -20.57 7.63 8.48
C ASN A 524 -19.48 8.71 8.49
N ALA A 525 -18.83 8.97 7.35
CA ALA A 525 -17.79 9.99 7.26
C ALA A 525 -18.32 11.38 7.63
N ALA A 526 -19.52 11.74 7.17
CA ALA A 526 -20.17 13.01 7.53
C ALA A 526 -20.48 13.10 9.03
N ALA A 527 -21.01 12.03 9.62
CA ALA A 527 -21.36 11.99 11.05
C ALA A 527 -20.13 12.03 11.97
N THR A 528 -19.03 11.45 11.52
CA THR A 528 -17.81 11.26 12.34
C THR A 528 -16.66 12.18 11.97
N HIS A 529 -16.87 13.06 10.99
CA HIS A 529 -15.84 13.92 10.43
C HIS A 529 -14.64 13.12 9.91
N GLY A 530 -14.91 12.15 9.03
CA GLY A 530 -13.90 11.46 8.24
C GLY A 530 -13.49 10.07 8.73
N ARG A 531 -14.19 9.44 9.69
CA ARG A 531 -13.79 8.12 10.24
C ARG A 531 -14.30 6.92 9.42
N SER A 532 -14.23 7.03 8.10
CA SER A 532 -14.44 5.93 7.15
C SER A 532 -13.11 5.57 6.49
N MET A 533 -12.74 4.29 6.53
CA MET A 533 -11.41 3.82 6.09
C MET A 533 -11.52 2.76 4.99
N ILE A 534 -10.54 2.71 4.08
CA ILE A 534 -10.41 1.66 3.07
C ILE A 534 -9.02 1.02 3.13
N ALA A 535 -8.96 -0.28 3.46
CA ALA A 535 -7.73 -1.06 3.35
C ALA A 535 -7.58 -1.62 1.92
N LEU A 536 -6.52 -1.20 1.23
CA LEU A 536 -6.14 -1.67 -0.10
C LEU A 536 -4.98 -2.67 -0.05
N GLY A 537 -4.78 -3.43 -1.13
CA GLY A 537 -3.64 -4.33 -1.25
C GLY A 537 -3.42 -4.89 -2.65
N ALA A 538 -2.58 -5.92 -2.75
CA ALA A 538 -2.16 -6.48 -4.03
C ALA A 538 -3.32 -6.95 -4.93
N GLY A 539 -4.48 -7.31 -4.37
CA GLY A 539 -5.67 -7.70 -5.14
C GLY A 539 -6.21 -6.59 -6.04
N THR A 540 -5.93 -5.32 -5.70
CA THR A 540 -6.22 -4.14 -6.53
C THR A 540 -4.96 -3.53 -7.15
N ASN A 541 -3.77 -3.70 -6.54
CA ASN A 541 -2.53 -3.06 -7.02
C ASN A 541 -1.74 -3.86 -8.08
N HIS A 542 -1.90 -5.19 -8.14
CA HIS A 542 -1.15 -6.04 -9.07
C HIS A 542 -1.84 -6.19 -10.43
N TRP A 543 -2.69 -5.23 -10.79
CA TRP A 543 -3.30 -5.12 -12.10
C TRP A 543 -2.54 -4.13 -12.97
N TYR A 544 -2.56 -4.32 -14.28
CA TYR A 544 -1.89 -3.43 -15.22
C TYR A 544 -2.39 -1.97 -15.09
N HIS A 545 -3.68 -1.79 -14.80
CA HIS A 545 -4.33 -0.50 -14.60
C HIS A 545 -4.49 -0.13 -13.11
N SER A 546 -3.55 -0.56 -12.26
CA SER A 546 -3.61 -0.35 -10.81
C SER A 546 -3.73 1.12 -10.42
N ASP A 547 -3.08 2.02 -11.17
CA ASP A 547 -3.18 3.45 -10.98
C ASP A 547 -4.62 3.96 -11.07
N THR A 548 -5.37 3.55 -12.10
CA THR A 548 -6.77 3.94 -12.28
C THR A 548 -7.69 3.28 -11.24
N ILE A 549 -7.43 2.02 -10.87
CA ILE A 549 -8.19 1.32 -9.83
C ILE A 549 -8.01 2.02 -8.48
N TYR A 550 -6.77 2.29 -8.09
CA TYR A 550 -6.47 2.98 -6.84
C TYR A 550 -7.05 4.38 -6.83
N ARG A 551 -6.90 5.18 -7.90
CA ARG A 551 -7.50 6.53 -7.97
C ARG A 551 -9.01 6.50 -7.84
N ALA A 552 -9.69 5.55 -8.50
CA ALA A 552 -11.14 5.40 -8.40
C ALA A 552 -11.59 5.09 -6.96
N ILE A 553 -10.85 4.23 -6.24
CA ILE A 553 -11.17 3.91 -4.84
C ILE A 553 -10.78 5.06 -3.90
N ILE A 554 -9.62 5.70 -4.10
CA ILE A 554 -9.14 6.82 -3.27
C ILE A 554 -10.06 8.03 -3.40
N ASN A 555 -10.72 8.24 -4.54
CA ASN A 555 -11.75 9.28 -4.65
C ASN A 555 -12.81 9.17 -3.53
N LEU A 556 -13.15 7.95 -3.08
CA LEU A 556 -14.14 7.76 -2.02
C LEU A 556 -13.69 8.42 -0.72
N VAL A 557 -12.42 8.27 -0.33
CA VAL A 557 -11.88 8.85 0.92
C VAL A 557 -11.58 10.34 0.78
N LEU A 558 -11.19 10.81 -0.42
CA LEU A 558 -10.95 12.23 -0.68
C LEU A 558 -12.27 13.04 -0.70
N LEU A 559 -13.31 12.51 -1.35
CA LEU A 559 -14.63 13.17 -1.45
C LEU A 559 -15.43 13.11 -0.15
N THR A 560 -15.03 12.27 0.80
CA THR A 560 -15.69 12.19 2.11
C THR A 560 -14.83 12.74 3.23
N GLY A 561 -13.70 13.38 2.90
CA GLY A 561 -12.80 14.02 3.85
C GLY A 561 -12.12 13.08 4.84
N CYS A 562 -11.96 11.80 4.49
CA CYS A 562 -11.41 10.82 5.42
C CYS A 562 -9.88 10.83 5.48
N GLN A 563 -9.20 11.22 4.39
CA GLN A 563 -7.74 11.23 4.33
C GLN A 563 -7.15 12.26 5.30
N GLY A 564 -6.28 11.80 6.22
CA GLY A 564 -5.64 12.62 7.24
C GLY A 564 -6.38 12.69 8.58
N VAL A 565 -7.42 11.87 8.77
CA VAL A 565 -8.20 11.75 10.02
C VAL A 565 -7.92 10.40 10.68
N ASN A 566 -7.70 10.36 12.00
CA ASN A 566 -7.61 9.10 12.75
C ASN A 566 -8.88 8.26 12.59
N GLY A 567 -8.73 7.02 12.13
CA GLY A 567 -9.84 6.13 11.78
C GLY A 567 -10.39 6.35 10.38
N GLY A 568 -9.73 7.17 9.56
CA GLY A 568 -10.10 7.48 8.18
C GLY A 568 -8.93 7.34 7.21
N GLY A 569 -9.26 7.26 5.92
CA GLY A 569 -8.30 7.24 4.82
C GLY A 569 -8.31 5.99 3.97
#